data_AF-A0A1M8AAF5-F1
#
_entry.id   AF-A0A1M8AAF5-F1
#
_cell.length_a   1.000
_cell.length_b   1.000
_cell.length_c   1.000
_cell.angle_alpha   90.00
_cell.angle_beta   90.00
_cell.angle_gamma   90.00
#
_symmetry.space_group_name_H-M   'P 1'
#
loop_
_entity.id
_entity.type
_entity.pdbx_description
1 polymer ?
#
loop_
_entity_poly.entity_id
_entity_poly.type
_entity_poly.pdbx_seq_one_letter_code
_entity_poly.pdbx_strand_id
1 'polypeptide(L)'
;MDLPSGTDTVQDAQGRKRSAEDEPKPSKRPVVSISTWLSSSTGNADANALPAPVTCEEAYIEDRNSVFIGYAMRLTTASPTYIAALLDNLTHVIHPAIPITKLPSQFRHSAPSKRGSTHDMYAFRVLQLKPGRSGLRGPSDFGIEQGKEDDGETWGADKIMRVIRELGASDVLVVVSRWYGGQFLGPVRFEHITNAARAALQAYLMEEQINELKVKLRALDKKIAGARRIPYKENAYNGLKIEQAKRLLVARTKTFDIVLAQQDSIDKR
;
A
#
# COMPACT_ATOMS: atom_id res chain seq x y z
N MET A 1 -10.12 -12.56 -79.43
CA MET A 1 -11.15 -12.84 -78.42
C MET A 1 -10.87 -11.85 -77.31
N ASP A 2 -11.44 -10.65 -77.35
CA ASP A 2 -11.15 -9.65 -76.31
C ASP A 2 -12.38 -8.76 -76.09
N LEU A 3 -12.97 -8.91 -74.91
CA LEU A 3 -14.03 -8.11 -74.28
C LEU A 3 -13.82 -8.23 -72.77
N PRO A 4 -14.25 -7.27 -71.93
CA PRO A 4 -13.94 -5.85 -71.93
C PRO A 4 -13.40 -5.37 -70.55
N SER A 5 -12.90 -4.14 -70.51
CA SER A 5 -12.47 -3.41 -69.31
C SER A 5 -13.62 -3.11 -68.34
N GLY A 6 -13.58 -3.66 -67.13
CA GLY A 6 -14.51 -3.30 -66.04
C GLY A 6 -13.87 -2.31 -65.07
N THR A 7 -14.35 -1.06 -65.08
CA THR A 7 -14.14 -0.07 -64.02
C THR A 7 -15.36 -0.09 -63.10
N ASP A 8 -15.24 -0.67 -61.92
CA ASP A 8 -16.30 -0.62 -60.91
C ASP A 8 -16.47 0.82 -60.43
N THR A 9 -17.60 1.43 -60.77
CA THR A 9 -17.99 2.77 -60.33
C THR A 9 -19.18 2.61 -59.38
N VAL A 10 -18.97 2.76 -58.08
CA VAL A 10 -20.06 2.77 -57.10
C VAL A 10 -20.65 4.18 -57.04
N GLN A 11 -21.95 4.30 -57.28
CA GLN A 11 -22.73 5.54 -57.17
C GLN A 11 -23.48 5.59 -55.85
N ASP A 12 -23.39 6.71 -55.14
CA ASP A 12 -24.23 6.99 -53.96
C ASP A 12 -25.56 7.65 -54.40
N ALA A 13 -26.60 7.49 -53.58
CA ALA A 13 -28.02 7.81 -53.88
C ALA A 13 -28.37 9.31 -54.12
N GLN A 14 -27.39 10.19 -54.36
CA GLN A 14 -27.60 11.64 -54.59
C GLN A 14 -26.80 12.24 -55.76
N GLY A 15 -26.19 11.44 -56.65
CA GLY A 15 -25.84 11.89 -58.00
C GLY A 15 -24.87 13.07 -58.14
N ARG A 16 -23.77 13.11 -57.37
CA ARG A 16 -22.65 14.07 -57.61
C ARG A 16 -21.35 13.37 -58.00
N LYS A 17 -20.72 13.84 -59.09
CA LYS A 17 -19.37 13.43 -59.53
C LYS A 17 -18.30 14.11 -58.65
N ARG A 18 -17.30 13.36 -58.19
CA ARG A 18 -16.09 13.91 -57.53
C ARG A 18 -14.85 13.63 -58.36
N SER A 19 -14.00 14.64 -58.51
CA SER A 19 -12.69 14.59 -59.17
C SER A 19 -11.67 13.92 -58.23
N ALA A 20 -10.71 13.20 -58.80
CA ALA A 20 -9.66 12.49 -58.06
C ALA A 20 -8.59 13.47 -57.55
N GLU A 21 -8.86 14.20 -56.47
CA GLU A 21 -7.83 14.94 -55.70
C GLU A 21 -8.26 15.31 -54.26
N ASP A 22 -9.20 14.59 -53.66
CA ASP A 22 -9.68 14.89 -52.31
C ASP A 22 -9.93 13.60 -51.50
N GLU A 23 -8.84 12.89 -51.17
CA GLU A 23 -8.89 11.84 -50.14
C GLU A 23 -8.84 12.48 -48.75
N PRO A 24 -9.81 12.21 -47.85
CA PRO A 24 -9.72 12.66 -46.47
C PRO A 24 -8.56 11.93 -45.78
N LYS A 25 -7.54 12.68 -45.36
CA LYS A 25 -6.44 12.17 -44.52
C LYS A 25 -7.02 11.33 -43.37
N PRO A 26 -6.43 10.15 -43.07
CA PRO A 26 -6.95 9.28 -42.04
C PRO A 26 -7.09 10.07 -40.74
N SER A 27 -8.30 10.12 -40.19
CA SER A 27 -8.54 10.76 -38.91
C SER A 27 -7.63 10.05 -37.90
N LYS A 28 -6.78 10.84 -37.24
CA LYS A 28 -5.91 10.32 -36.19
C LYS A 28 -6.84 9.65 -35.18
N ARG A 29 -6.74 8.32 -35.03
CA ARG A 29 -7.38 7.60 -33.92
C ARG A 29 -7.11 8.43 -32.67
N PRO A 30 -8.13 8.70 -31.82
CA PRO A 30 -7.90 9.50 -30.64
C PRO A 30 -6.76 8.84 -29.87
N VAL A 31 -5.64 9.56 -29.77
CA VAL A 31 -4.52 9.11 -28.94
C VAL A 31 -5.03 9.27 -27.53
N VAL A 32 -5.62 8.20 -27.01
CA VAL A 32 -5.88 8.09 -25.58
C VAL A 32 -4.50 8.13 -24.96
N SER A 33 -4.16 9.28 -24.36
CA SER A 33 -2.88 9.44 -23.68
C SER A 33 -2.72 8.31 -22.69
N ILE A 34 -1.52 7.77 -22.57
CA ILE A 34 -1.18 6.78 -21.54
C ILE A 34 -1.60 7.30 -20.15
N SER A 35 -1.57 8.63 -19.94
CA SER A 35 -2.08 9.26 -18.72
C SER A 35 -3.59 9.06 -18.50
N THR A 36 -4.41 9.02 -19.56
CA THR A 36 -5.86 8.83 -19.49
C THR A 36 -6.26 7.38 -19.23
N TRP A 37 -5.45 6.41 -19.66
CA TRP A 37 -5.65 4.97 -19.37
C TRP A 37 -5.05 4.55 -18.01
N LEU A 38 -4.00 5.23 -17.55
CA LEU A 38 -3.49 5.07 -16.19
C LEU A 38 -4.48 5.60 -15.14
N SER A 39 -5.17 6.72 -15.41
CA SER A 39 -6.22 7.23 -14.50
C SER A 39 -7.46 6.32 -14.39
N SER A 40 -7.67 5.34 -15.27
CA SER A 40 -8.77 4.37 -15.16
C SER A 40 -8.39 3.06 -14.49
N SER A 41 -7.10 2.82 -14.23
CA SER A 41 -6.58 1.58 -13.61
C SER A 41 -5.81 1.81 -12.31
N THR A 42 -5.46 3.05 -11.99
CA THR A 42 -5.09 3.48 -10.65
C THR A 42 -6.07 4.57 -10.26
N GLY A 43 -6.94 4.30 -9.29
CA GLY A 43 -7.61 5.39 -8.59
C GLY A 43 -6.52 6.38 -8.20
N ASN A 44 -6.68 7.65 -8.60
CA ASN A 44 -5.89 8.74 -8.07
C ASN A 44 -5.75 8.50 -6.58
N ALA A 45 -4.54 8.21 -6.11
CA ALA A 45 -4.25 8.31 -4.71
C ALA A 45 -4.38 9.80 -4.42
N ASP A 46 -5.58 10.20 -4.03
CA ASP A 46 -5.86 11.46 -3.39
C ASP A 46 -4.75 11.63 -2.34
N ALA A 47 -4.00 12.73 -2.37
CA ALA A 47 -2.89 12.93 -1.43
C ALA A 47 -3.39 12.89 0.04
N ASN A 48 -4.70 13.06 0.24
CA ASN A 48 -5.41 12.88 1.51
C ASN A 48 -5.82 11.42 1.84
N ALA A 49 -5.51 10.44 0.99
CA ALA A 49 -5.93 9.04 1.14
C ALA A 49 -4.76 8.05 1.26
N LEU A 50 -3.51 8.53 1.42
CA LEU A 50 -2.39 7.66 1.74
C LEU A 50 -2.56 7.12 3.17
N PRO A 51 -2.37 5.81 3.40
CA PRO A 51 -2.48 5.25 4.74
C PRO A 51 -1.39 5.84 5.63
N ALA A 52 -1.76 6.20 6.86
CA ALA A 52 -0.78 6.67 7.83
C ALA A 52 0.27 5.57 8.10
N PRO A 53 1.56 5.92 8.23
CA PRO A 53 2.58 4.94 8.60
C PRO A 53 2.32 4.42 10.02
N VAL A 54 2.61 3.14 10.24
CA VAL A 54 2.64 2.56 11.57
C VAL A 54 3.98 2.87 12.22
N THR A 55 3.93 3.37 13.45
CA THR A 55 5.08 3.57 14.34
C THR A 55 4.65 3.28 15.77
N CYS A 56 5.60 3.12 16.69
CA CYS A 56 5.33 2.86 18.11
C CYS A 56 6.39 3.53 18.99
N GLU A 57 6.18 3.53 20.31
CA GLU A 57 7.13 4.14 21.24
C GLU A 57 8.49 3.45 21.22
N GLU A 58 8.52 2.12 21.04
CA GLU A 58 9.76 1.34 20.91
C GLU A 58 10.50 1.60 19.58
N ALA A 59 9.81 2.16 18.58
CA ALA A 59 10.42 2.58 17.33
C ALA A 59 11.06 3.97 17.41
N TYR A 60 10.88 4.69 18.52
CA TYR A 60 11.54 5.96 18.83
C TYR A 60 12.80 5.71 19.67
N ILE A 61 13.94 6.18 19.20
CA ILE A 61 15.23 6.04 19.90
C ILE A 61 15.94 7.38 19.93
N GLU A 62 16.39 7.79 21.11
CA GLU A 62 17.20 9.00 21.31
C GLU A 62 18.58 8.61 21.87
N ASP A 63 19.65 9.06 21.22
CA ASP A 63 21.04 8.85 21.66
C ASP A 63 21.88 10.07 21.30
N ARG A 64 22.53 10.68 22.30
CA ARG A 64 23.43 11.84 22.13
C ARG A 64 22.81 12.95 21.26
N ASN A 65 21.57 13.33 21.62
CA ASN A 65 20.75 14.35 20.93
C ASN A 65 20.42 13.99 19.46
N SER A 66 20.73 12.78 18.99
CA SER A 66 20.24 12.24 17.73
C SER A 66 18.94 11.46 17.99
N VAL A 67 17.98 11.58 17.08
CA VAL A 67 16.70 10.87 17.16
C VAL A 67 16.56 9.95 15.95
N PHE A 68 16.05 8.74 16.17
CA PHE A 68 15.65 7.78 15.16
C PHE A 68 14.18 7.44 15.35
N ILE A 69 13.41 7.41 14.26
CA ILE A 69 12.02 6.95 14.28
C ILE A 69 11.83 5.94 13.16
N GLY A 70 11.38 4.75 13.53
CA GLY A 70 10.97 3.72 12.59
C GLY A 70 9.52 3.89 12.15
N TYR A 71 9.28 3.70 10.86
CA TYR A 71 7.96 3.71 10.23
C TYR A 71 7.80 2.49 9.34
N ALA A 72 6.62 1.88 9.36
CA ALA A 72 6.25 0.80 8.45
C ALA A 72 4.94 1.16 7.74
N MET A 73 4.95 1.08 6.42
CA MET A 73 3.83 1.44 5.55
C MET A 73 3.47 0.26 4.67
N ARG A 74 2.17 0.07 4.45
CA ARG A 74 1.69 -0.90 3.47
C ARG A 74 2.14 -0.51 2.07
N LEU A 75 2.72 -1.46 1.34
CA LEU A 75 3.18 -1.25 -0.02
C LEU A 75 2.60 -2.33 -0.93
N THR A 76 1.60 -1.96 -1.73
CA THR A 76 0.89 -2.88 -2.65
C THR A 76 1.55 -3.01 -4.02
N THR A 77 2.48 -2.12 -4.34
CA THR A 77 3.21 -2.08 -5.60
C THR A 77 4.59 -1.48 -5.36
N ALA A 78 5.61 -1.97 -6.06
CA ALA A 78 6.95 -1.37 -6.03
C ALA A 78 7.10 -0.19 -7.02
N SER A 79 5.99 0.33 -7.53
CA SER A 79 5.98 1.53 -8.38
C SER A 79 6.79 2.66 -7.74
N PRO A 80 7.87 3.15 -8.39
CA PRO A 80 8.67 4.25 -7.86
C PRO A 80 7.85 5.49 -7.54
N THR A 81 6.82 5.78 -8.34
CA THR A 81 5.90 6.90 -8.13
C THR A 81 5.11 6.75 -6.83
N TYR A 82 4.64 5.53 -6.52
CA TYR A 82 3.89 5.30 -5.30
C TYR A 82 4.78 5.37 -4.05
N ILE A 83 5.99 4.79 -4.13
CA ILE A 83 6.99 4.91 -3.08
C ILE A 83 7.36 6.38 -2.83
N ALA A 84 7.58 7.16 -3.89
CA ALA A 84 7.88 8.59 -3.78
C ALA A 84 6.73 9.36 -3.11
N ALA A 85 5.46 9.04 -3.42
CA ALA A 85 4.31 9.67 -2.76
C ALA A 85 4.22 9.34 -1.26
N LEU A 86 4.57 8.11 -0.86
CA LEU A 86 4.63 7.72 0.56
C LEU A 86 5.76 8.48 1.29
N LEU A 87 6.93 8.60 0.68
CA LEU A 87 8.07 9.33 1.25
C LEU A 87 7.78 10.84 1.32
N ASP A 88 7.15 11.42 0.31
CA ASP A 88 6.72 12.82 0.29
C ASP A 88 5.72 13.12 1.43
N ASN A 89 4.73 12.23 1.62
CA ASN A 89 3.80 12.32 2.74
C ASN A 89 4.52 12.23 4.10
N LEU A 90 5.47 11.29 4.24
CA LEU A 90 6.26 11.16 5.46
C LEU A 90 6.99 12.47 5.79
N THR A 91 7.67 13.05 4.81
CA THR A 91 8.48 14.26 4.98
C THR A 91 7.66 15.52 5.20
N HIS A 92 6.53 15.68 4.50
CA HIS A 92 5.80 16.94 4.48
C HIS A 92 4.54 16.96 5.35
N VAL A 93 4.06 15.79 5.79
CA VAL A 93 2.86 15.68 6.64
C VAL A 93 3.21 15.07 7.99
N ILE A 94 3.91 13.94 8.00
CA ILE A 94 4.18 13.19 9.23
C ILE A 94 5.27 13.86 10.06
N HIS A 95 6.43 14.17 9.48
CA HIS A 95 7.53 14.81 10.21
C HIS A 95 7.15 16.15 10.86
N PRO A 96 6.46 17.08 10.17
CA PRO A 96 6.04 18.34 10.78
C PRO A 96 5.03 18.17 11.93
N ALA A 97 4.29 17.07 11.95
CA ALA A 97 3.31 16.73 12.99
C ALA A 97 3.95 16.07 14.24
N ILE A 98 5.24 15.71 14.20
CA ILE A 98 5.95 15.15 15.36
C ILE A 98 5.95 16.18 16.50
N PRO A 99 5.59 15.77 17.74
CA PRO A 99 5.69 16.64 18.90
C PRO A 99 7.11 17.20 19.06
N ILE A 100 7.24 18.51 19.25
CA ILE A 100 8.56 19.17 19.37
C ILE A 100 9.44 18.60 20.49
N THR A 101 8.82 18.01 21.52
CA THR A 101 9.53 17.38 22.64
C THR A 101 10.28 16.11 22.23
N LYS A 102 9.85 15.44 21.14
CA LYS A 102 10.48 14.26 20.55
C LYS A 102 11.57 14.61 19.53
N LEU A 103 11.85 15.89 19.30
CA LEU A 103 12.90 16.32 18.37
C LEU A 103 14.14 16.79 19.14
N PRO A 104 15.34 16.64 18.55
CA PRO A 104 16.56 17.20 19.11
C PRO A 104 16.44 18.69 19.40
N SER A 105 17.17 19.16 20.42
CA SER A 105 17.07 20.53 20.93
C SER A 105 17.14 21.63 19.86
N GLN A 106 17.99 21.44 18.85
CA GLN A 106 18.19 22.37 17.72
C GLN A 106 16.97 22.50 16.78
N PHE A 107 16.08 21.51 16.73
CA PHE A 107 14.87 21.56 15.91
C PHE A 107 13.64 22.08 16.68
N ARG A 108 13.72 22.21 18.01
CA ARG A 108 12.56 22.57 18.86
C ARG A 108 12.01 23.97 18.57
N HIS A 109 12.87 24.90 18.15
CA HIS A 109 12.49 26.26 17.80
C HIS A 109 12.25 26.46 16.30
N SER A 110 12.46 25.41 15.49
CA SER A 110 12.22 25.45 14.05
C SER A 110 10.72 25.44 13.75
N ALA A 111 10.29 26.17 12.72
CA ALA A 111 8.94 26.05 12.18
C ALA A 111 8.68 24.62 11.68
N PRO A 112 7.43 24.11 11.70
CA PRO A 112 7.12 22.73 11.31
C PRO A 112 7.71 22.30 9.95
N SER A 113 7.67 23.17 8.95
CA SER A 113 8.23 22.92 7.61
C SER A 113 9.76 22.77 7.56
N LYS A 114 10.46 23.13 8.63
CA LYS A 114 11.93 23.03 8.77
C LYS A 114 12.35 21.90 9.73
N ARG A 115 11.43 21.02 10.10
CA ARG A 115 11.68 19.89 11.02
C ARG A 115 11.91 18.57 10.30
N GLY A 116 12.26 18.61 9.01
CA GLY A 116 12.63 17.42 8.25
C GLY A 116 13.79 16.67 8.92
N SER A 117 13.79 15.35 8.76
CA SER A 117 14.91 14.50 9.14
C SER A 117 16.15 14.85 8.31
N THR A 118 17.30 14.44 8.82
CA THR A 118 18.58 14.57 8.11
C THR A 118 18.76 13.45 7.08
N HIS A 119 18.20 12.26 7.37
CA HIS A 119 18.24 11.08 6.53
C HIS A 119 16.93 10.29 6.67
N ASP A 120 16.36 9.83 5.55
CA ASP A 120 15.23 8.92 5.45
C ASP A 120 15.63 7.63 4.74
N MET A 121 16.36 6.78 5.47
CA MET A 121 16.74 5.45 4.96
C MET A 121 15.51 4.58 4.80
N TYR A 122 15.42 3.83 3.72
CA TYR A 122 14.32 2.89 3.55
C TYR A 122 14.71 1.58 2.89
N ALA A 123 13.90 0.56 3.12
CA ALA A 123 13.90 -0.67 2.36
C ALA A 123 12.47 -1.18 2.17
N PHE A 124 12.22 -1.89 1.07
CA PHE A 124 10.92 -2.46 0.80
C PHE A 124 10.99 -3.87 0.23
N ARG A 125 9.92 -4.62 0.42
CA ARG A 125 9.66 -5.89 -0.26
C ARG A 125 8.19 -5.94 -0.66
N VAL A 126 7.88 -6.30 -1.89
CA VAL A 126 6.49 -6.41 -2.39
C VAL A 126 6.33 -7.74 -3.12
N LEU A 127 5.26 -8.46 -2.80
CA LEU A 127 4.86 -9.65 -3.53
C LEU A 127 4.06 -9.20 -4.76
N GLN A 128 4.59 -9.52 -5.94
CA GLN A 128 3.98 -9.12 -7.20
C GLN A 128 3.79 -10.30 -8.13
N LEU A 129 2.82 -10.14 -9.03
CA LEU A 129 2.62 -11.05 -10.13
C LEU A 129 3.77 -10.90 -11.13
N LYS A 130 4.38 -12.01 -11.53
CA LYS A 130 5.43 -12.00 -12.55
C LYS A 130 4.83 -11.55 -13.90
N PRO A 131 5.61 -10.86 -14.76
CA PRO A 131 5.14 -10.43 -16.07
C PRO A 131 4.48 -11.57 -16.87
N GLY A 132 3.32 -11.29 -17.45
CA GLY A 132 2.56 -12.26 -18.27
C GLY A 132 1.88 -13.39 -17.50
N ARG A 133 1.85 -13.34 -16.16
CA ARG A 133 1.11 -14.30 -15.33
C ARG A 133 -0.28 -13.78 -14.98
N SER A 134 -1.17 -14.68 -14.56
CA SER A 134 -2.55 -14.36 -14.17
C SER A 134 -2.82 -14.58 -12.68
N GLY A 135 -1.91 -15.26 -11.96
CA GLY A 135 -2.06 -15.57 -10.54
C GLY A 135 -2.90 -16.82 -10.28
N LEU A 136 -3.55 -17.37 -11.31
CA LEU A 136 -4.39 -18.55 -11.22
C LEU A 136 -3.59 -19.87 -11.21
N ARG A 137 -2.31 -19.85 -11.61
CA ARG A 137 -1.45 -21.05 -11.67
C ARG A 137 -0.76 -21.35 -10.33
N GLY A 138 -1.15 -20.65 -9.26
CA GLY A 138 -0.63 -20.84 -7.91
C GLY A 138 0.61 -19.99 -7.59
N PRO A 139 1.32 -20.31 -6.50
CA PRO A 139 2.37 -19.45 -5.94
C PRO A 139 3.53 -19.13 -6.89
N SER A 140 3.83 -19.99 -7.86
CA SER A 140 4.91 -19.78 -8.82
C SER A 140 4.72 -18.58 -9.74
N ASP A 141 3.47 -18.13 -9.91
CA ASP A 141 3.14 -16.93 -10.69
C ASP A 141 3.59 -15.63 -10.00
N PHE A 142 3.96 -15.69 -8.72
CA PHE A 142 4.40 -14.53 -7.94
C PHE A 142 5.92 -14.49 -7.78
N GLY A 143 6.44 -13.28 -7.57
CA GLY A 143 7.83 -12.99 -7.23
C GLY A 143 7.92 -11.87 -6.21
N ILE A 144 9.09 -11.71 -5.59
CA ILE A 144 9.36 -10.62 -4.66
C ILE A 144 10.19 -9.56 -5.38
N GLU A 145 9.65 -8.35 -5.47
CA GLU A 145 10.42 -7.17 -5.80
C GLU A 145 10.91 -6.50 -4.51
N GLN A 146 12.13 -6.00 -4.50
CA GLN A 146 12.74 -5.40 -3.32
C GLN A 146 13.74 -4.31 -3.72
N GLY A 147 13.84 -3.28 -2.90
CA GLY A 147 14.77 -2.16 -3.07
C GLY A 147 15.12 -1.53 -1.73
N LYS A 148 16.15 -0.69 -1.73
CA LYS A 148 16.67 -0.01 -0.53
C LYS A 148 17.41 1.27 -0.93
N GLU A 149 17.41 2.28 -0.06
CA GLU A 149 18.10 3.56 -0.23
C GLU A 149 18.60 4.05 1.13
N ASP A 150 19.88 4.43 1.20
CA ASP A 150 20.55 4.87 2.43
C ASP A 150 20.30 6.35 2.74
N ASP A 151 19.95 7.16 1.73
CA ASP A 151 19.77 8.62 1.86
C ASP A 151 20.94 9.31 2.60
N GLY A 152 22.18 8.95 2.24
CA GLY A 152 23.40 9.50 2.85
C GLY A 152 23.83 8.86 4.17
N GLU A 153 22.97 8.12 4.87
CA GLU A 153 23.32 7.36 6.07
C GLU A 153 23.85 5.96 5.68
N THR A 154 25.06 5.93 5.10
CA THR A 154 25.63 4.74 4.45
C THR A 154 25.50 3.47 5.29
N TRP A 155 25.06 2.38 4.65
CA TRP A 155 24.77 1.04 5.20
C TRP A 155 23.51 0.94 6.07
N GLY A 156 22.76 2.02 6.25
CA GLY A 156 21.56 2.03 7.06
C GLY A 156 20.42 1.20 6.45
N ALA A 157 20.16 1.37 5.16
CA ALA A 157 19.10 0.67 4.44
C ALA A 157 19.32 -0.85 4.38
N ASP A 158 20.59 -1.28 4.41
CA ASP A 158 20.93 -2.70 4.54
C ASP A 158 20.49 -3.31 5.87
N LYS A 159 20.56 -2.54 6.96
CA LYS A 159 20.04 -2.98 8.26
C LYS A 159 18.52 -3.12 8.22
N ILE A 160 17.83 -2.17 7.59
CA ILE A 160 16.38 -2.22 7.42
C ILE A 160 15.98 -3.44 6.57
N MET A 161 16.59 -3.62 5.40
CA MET A 161 16.32 -4.77 4.52
C MET A 161 16.56 -6.10 5.24
N ARG A 162 17.62 -6.21 6.04
CA ARG A 162 17.89 -7.39 6.86
C ARG A 162 16.76 -7.67 7.84
N VAL A 163 16.24 -6.67 8.54
CA VAL A 163 15.09 -6.81 9.45
C VAL A 163 13.84 -7.30 8.71
N ILE A 164 13.52 -6.71 7.55
CA ILE A 164 12.35 -7.14 6.76
C ILE A 164 12.49 -8.61 6.35
N ARG A 165 13.71 -9.06 6.00
CA ARG A 165 13.99 -10.46 5.65
C ARG A 165 13.90 -11.40 6.84
N GLU A 166 14.49 -11.02 7.98
CA GLU A 166 14.44 -11.80 9.22
C GLU A 166 13.00 -12.04 9.71
N LEU A 167 12.13 -11.02 9.59
CA LEU A 167 10.72 -11.15 9.95
C LEU A 167 9.85 -11.76 8.84
N GLY A 168 10.42 -12.12 7.69
CA GLY A 168 9.70 -12.73 6.58
C GLY A 168 8.62 -11.84 5.96
N ALA A 169 8.70 -10.52 6.16
CA ALA A 169 7.66 -9.60 5.72
C ALA A 169 7.74 -9.29 4.21
N SER A 170 6.57 -9.09 3.61
CA SER A 170 6.36 -8.58 2.26
C SER A 170 5.25 -7.53 2.28
N ASP A 171 5.08 -6.84 1.16
CA ASP A 171 4.07 -5.81 0.93
C ASP A 171 4.20 -4.64 1.90
N VAL A 172 5.46 -4.30 2.21
CA VAL A 172 5.82 -3.29 3.20
C VAL A 172 7.00 -2.44 2.73
N LEU A 173 6.91 -1.15 3.02
CA LEU A 173 8.00 -0.17 3.00
C LEU A 173 8.33 0.16 4.45
N VAL A 174 9.59 -0.03 4.85
CA VAL A 174 10.07 0.38 6.17
C VAL A 174 11.05 1.53 5.99
N VAL A 175 10.81 2.61 6.71
CA VAL A 175 11.66 3.81 6.74
C VAL A 175 12.21 3.98 8.15
N VAL A 176 13.47 4.36 8.28
CA VAL A 176 14.02 4.88 9.52
C VAL A 176 14.50 6.30 9.25
N SER A 177 13.83 7.25 9.88
CA SER A 177 14.17 8.66 9.79
C SER A 177 15.11 9.04 10.92
N ARG A 178 16.23 9.70 10.59
CA ARG A 178 17.23 10.16 11.55
C ARG A 178 17.29 11.69 11.58
N TRP A 179 17.21 12.27 12.77
CA TRP A 179 17.61 13.65 13.03
C TRP A 179 19.01 13.67 13.65
N TYR A 180 19.98 14.27 12.97
CA TYR A 180 21.35 14.35 13.46
C TYR A 180 21.47 15.32 14.64
N GLY A 181 22.05 14.84 15.74
CA GLY A 181 22.18 15.56 17.01
C GLY A 181 23.35 16.51 17.15
N GLY A 182 24.25 16.57 16.16
CA GLY A 182 25.52 17.30 16.27
C GLY A 182 26.73 16.44 16.62
N GLN A 183 26.53 15.18 17.05
CA GLN A 183 27.61 14.25 17.39
C GLN A 183 27.57 12.95 16.57
N PHE A 184 28.74 12.51 16.09
CA PHE A 184 28.87 11.21 15.43
C PHE A 184 28.64 10.07 16.41
N LEU A 185 27.69 9.19 16.08
CA LEU A 185 27.38 8.03 16.91
C LEU A 185 28.36 6.87 16.66
N GLY A 186 29.00 6.82 15.49
CA GLY A 186 29.81 5.68 15.07
C GLY A 186 28.95 4.43 14.81
N PRO A 187 29.50 3.23 15.01
CA PRO A 187 28.82 1.97 14.67
C PRO A 187 27.48 1.73 15.39
N VAL A 188 27.27 2.30 16.59
CA VAL A 188 26.03 2.08 17.36
C VAL A 188 24.78 2.63 16.66
N ARG A 189 24.93 3.58 15.72
CA ARG A 189 23.81 4.04 14.87
C ARG A 189 23.12 2.89 14.14
N PHE A 190 23.88 1.85 13.75
CA PHE A 190 23.32 0.69 13.07
C PHE A 190 22.43 -0.16 13.97
N GLU A 191 22.74 -0.22 15.26
CA GLU A 191 21.88 -0.88 16.24
C GLU A 191 20.57 -0.11 16.38
N HIS A 192 20.62 1.21 16.48
CA HIS A 192 19.43 2.07 16.54
C HIS A 192 18.56 1.92 15.30
N ILE A 193 19.16 1.96 14.09
CA ILE A 193 18.44 1.74 12.83
C ILE A 193 17.76 0.36 12.82
N THR A 194 18.48 -0.68 13.23
CA THR A 194 17.95 -2.05 13.26
C THR A 194 16.78 -2.17 14.25
N ASN A 195 16.92 -1.59 15.44
CA ASN A 195 15.92 -1.70 16.50
C ASN A 195 14.66 -0.88 16.18
N ALA A 196 14.83 0.36 15.70
CA ALA A 196 13.72 1.20 15.27
C ALA A 196 12.92 0.55 14.13
N ALA A 197 13.61 0.04 13.10
CA ALA A 197 12.98 -0.69 12.00
C ALA A 197 12.22 -1.94 12.48
N ARG A 198 12.82 -2.71 13.39
CA ARG A 198 12.22 -3.94 13.92
C ARG A 198 10.96 -3.65 14.73
N ALA A 199 11.01 -2.65 15.60
CA ALA A 199 9.87 -2.25 16.42
C ALA A 199 8.69 -1.79 15.55
N ALA A 200 8.94 -0.89 14.59
CA ALA A 200 7.90 -0.40 13.68
C ALA A 200 7.30 -1.53 12.83
N LEU A 201 8.13 -2.41 12.28
CA LEU A 201 7.65 -3.53 11.47
C LEU A 201 6.86 -4.55 12.30
N GLN A 202 7.26 -4.82 13.55
CA GLN A 202 6.50 -5.69 14.45
C GLN A 202 5.12 -5.09 14.77
N ALA A 203 5.06 -3.80 15.08
CA ALA A 203 3.79 -3.10 15.31
C ALA A 203 2.88 -3.19 14.08
N TYR A 204 3.43 -2.95 12.88
CA TYR A 204 2.71 -3.06 11.61
C TYR A 204 2.12 -4.47 11.38
N LEU A 205 2.93 -5.52 11.57
CA LEU A 205 2.48 -6.90 11.40
C LEU A 205 1.38 -7.29 12.40
N MET A 206 1.46 -6.79 13.64
CA MET A 206 0.40 -6.98 14.64
C MET A 206 -0.90 -6.28 14.23
N GLU A 207 -0.80 -5.05 13.71
CA GLU A 207 -1.96 -4.29 13.24
C GLU A 207 -2.65 -4.96 12.05
N GLU A 208 -1.88 -5.42 11.05
CA GLU A 208 -2.40 -6.19 9.92
C GLU A 208 -3.15 -7.44 10.39
N GLN A 209 -2.56 -8.19 11.34
CA GLN A 209 -3.20 -9.38 11.90
C GLN A 209 -4.52 -9.04 12.62
N ILE A 210 -4.55 -7.98 13.41
CA ILE A 210 -5.78 -7.52 14.08
C ILE A 210 -6.83 -7.11 13.05
N ASN A 211 -6.44 -6.36 12.02
CA ASN A 211 -7.35 -5.88 10.99
C ASN A 211 -7.96 -7.03 10.19
N GLU A 212 -7.17 -8.06 9.85
CA GLU A 212 -7.67 -9.28 9.21
C GLU A 212 -8.73 -9.99 10.08
N LEU A 213 -8.47 -10.12 11.39
CA LEU A 213 -9.42 -10.73 12.33
C LEU A 213 -10.72 -9.90 12.44
N LYS A 214 -10.62 -8.56 12.50
CA LYS A 214 -11.79 -7.67 12.52
C LYS A 214 -12.65 -7.82 11.26
N VAL A 215 -12.03 -7.93 10.08
CA VAL A 215 -12.76 -8.15 8.81
C VAL A 215 -13.52 -9.47 8.86
N LYS A 216 -12.86 -10.56 9.28
CA LYS A 216 -13.50 -11.88 9.42
C LYS A 216 -14.65 -11.86 10.43
N LEU A 217 -14.46 -11.19 11.57
CA LEU A 217 -15.51 -11.03 12.59
C LEU A 217 -16.74 -10.30 12.03
N ARG A 218 -16.56 -9.13 11.41
CA ARG A 218 -17.67 -8.37 10.80
C ARG A 218 -18.40 -9.18 9.74
N ALA A 219 -17.68 -9.97 8.94
CA ALA A 219 -18.29 -10.85 7.96
C ALA A 219 -19.17 -11.93 8.61
N LEU A 220 -18.70 -12.56 9.69
CA LEU A 220 -19.49 -13.54 10.45
C LEU A 220 -20.70 -12.89 11.14
N ASP A 221 -20.54 -11.71 11.74
CA ASP A 221 -21.65 -11.02 12.38
C ASP A 221 -22.77 -10.69 11.40
N LYS A 222 -22.42 -10.22 10.19
CA LYS A 222 -23.39 -9.98 9.11
C LYS A 222 -24.13 -11.26 8.73
N LYS A 223 -23.41 -12.38 8.58
CA LYS A 223 -24.01 -13.69 8.27
C LYS A 223 -24.94 -14.18 9.37
N ILE A 224 -24.52 -14.10 10.63
CA ILE A 224 -25.32 -14.50 11.79
C ILE A 224 -26.58 -13.64 11.91
N ALA A 225 -26.44 -12.32 11.76
CA ALA A 225 -27.57 -11.39 11.83
C ALA A 225 -28.60 -11.68 10.72
N GLY A 226 -28.12 -11.88 9.48
CA GLY A 226 -28.96 -12.26 8.34
C GLY A 226 -29.68 -13.58 8.57
N ALA A 227 -28.96 -14.61 9.03
CA ALA A 227 -29.53 -15.93 9.27
C ALA A 227 -30.58 -15.93 10.41
N ARG A 228 -30.36 -15.11 11.45
CA ARG A 228 -31.34 -14.87 12.53
C ARG A 228 -32.46 -13.90 12.17
N ARG A 229 -32.41 -13.28 10.99
CA ARG A 229 -33.33 -12.21 10.54
C ARG A 229 -33.42 -11.04 11.55
N ILE A 230 -32.28 -10.69 12.16
CA ILE A 230 -32.17 -9.53 13.06
C ILE A 230 -31.41 -8.38 12.38
N PRO A 231 -31.68 -7.11 12.74
CA PRO A 231 -30.91 -5.99 12.23
C PRO A 231 -29.42 -6.12 12.58
N TYR A 232 -28.54 -5.99 11.59
CA TYR A 232 -27.09 -5.94 11.82
C TYR A 232 -26.67 -4.53 12.26
N LYS A 233 -26.04 -4.43 13.43
CA LYS A 233 -25.36 -3.22 13.90
C LYS A 233 -23.86 -3.43 13.77
N GLU A 234 -23.20 -2.56 13.03
CA GLU A 234 -21.76 -2.67 12.82
C GLU A 234 -20.99 -2.50 14.13
N ASN A 235 -20.08 -3.45 14.40
CA ASN A 235 -19.16 -3.37 15.51
C ASN A 235 -17.77 -2.96 15.00
N ALA A 236 -17.28 -1.83 15.50
CA ALA A 236 -15.98 -1.31 15.12
C ALA A 236 -14.81 -2.16 15.68
N TYR A 237 -15.04 -2.96 16.74
CA TYR A 237 -14.02 -3.78 17.39
C TYR A 237 -12.81 -2.97 17.90
N ASN A 238 -13.07 -1.76 18.40
CA ASN A 238 -12.04 -0.87 18.92
C ASN A 238 -11.35 -1.47 20.16
N GLY A 239 -10.03 -1.35 20.24
CA GLY A 239 -9.24 -1.81 21.40
C GLY A 239 -9.12 -3.34 21.57
N LEU A 240 -9.57 -4.13 20.59
CA LEU A 240 -9.54 -5.59 20.68
C LEU A 240 -8.10 -6.13 20.56
N LYS A 241 -7.63 -6.85 21.58
CA LYS A 241 -6.32 -7.53 21.53
C LYS A 241 -6.36 -8.77 20.63
N ILE A 242 -5.22 -9.16 20.06
CA ILE A 242 -5.12 -10.31 19.14
C ILE A 242 -5.74 -11.58 19.73
N GLU A 243 -5.41 -11.93 20.97
CA GLU A 243 -5.93 -13.16 21.61
C GLU A 243 -7.43 -13.10 21.86
N GLN A 244 -7.96 -11.91 22.19
CA GLN A 244 -9.41 -11.71 22.32
C GLN A 244 -10.09 -11.85 20.95
N ALA A 245 -9.51 -11.27 19.90
CA ALA A 245 -10.02 -11.35 18.54
C ALA A 245 -10.05 -12.80 18.02
N LYS A 246 -8.98 -13.59 18.25
CA LYS A 246 -8.93 -15.02 17.90
C LYS A 246 -10.01 -15.82 18.62
N ARG A 247 -10.14 -15.66 19.94
CA ARG A 247 -11.18 -16.35 20.74
C ARG A 247 -12.58 -15.97 20.28
N LEU A 248 -12.79 -14.69 19.99
CA LEU A 248 -14.06 -14.17 19.50
C LEU A 248 -14.41 -14.77 18.14
N LEU A 249 -13.43 -14.87 17.24
CA LEU A 249 -13.62 -15.44 15.91
C LEU A 249 -14.09 -16.89 16.02
N VAL A 250 -13.44 -17.70 16.85
CA VAL A 250 -13.86 -19.10 17.11
C VAL A 250 -15.29 -19.17 17.64
N ALA A 251 -15.65 -18.31 18.60
CA ALA A 251 -17.01 -18.28 19.13
C ALA A 251 -18.06 -17.89 18.07
N ARG A 252 -17.71 -16.98 17.16
CA ARG A 252 -18.61 -16.51 16.07
C ARG A 252 -18.76 -17.57 14.99
N THR A 253 -17.69 -18.27 14.64
CA THR A 253 -17.78 -19.43 13.74
C THR A 253 -18.73 -20.49 14.29
N LYS A 254 -18.56 -20.91 15.55
CA LYS A 254 -19.47 -21.88 16.18
C LYS A 254 -20.92 -21.41 16.21
N THR A 255 -21.14 -20.12 16.49
CA THR A 255 -22.48 -19.54 16.49
C THR A 255 -23.10 -19.57 15.10
N PHE A 256 -22.32 -19.26 14.07
CA PHE A 256 -22.77 -19.31 12.69
C PHE A 256 -23.16 -20.74 12.27
N ASP A 257 -22.34 -21.74 12.60
CA ASP A 257 -22.62 -23.15 12.28
C ASP A 257 -23.93 -23.63 12.91
N ILE A 258 -24.19 -23.27 14.18
CA ILE A 258 -25.44 -23.60 14.88
C ILE A 258 -26.64 -22.97 14.18
N VAL A 259 -26.55 -21.69 13.82
CA VAL A 259 -27.67 -20.98 13.18
C VAL A 259 -27.94 -21.55 11.78
N LEU A 260 -26.89 -21.92 11.04
CA LEU A 260 -27.03 -22.53 9.72
C LEU A 260 -27.73 -23.90 9.81
N ALA A 261 -27.31 -24.75 10.76
CA ALA A 261 -27.96 -26.05 10.97
C ALA A 261 -29.44 -25.94 11.38
N GLN A 262 -29.80 -24.89 12.12
CA GLN A 262 -31.20 -24.60 12.47
C GLN A 262 -32.02 -24.19 11.25
N GLN A 263 -31.46 -23.40 10.33
CA GLN A 263 -32.13 -23.03 9.08
C GLN A 263 -32.36 -24.23 8.17
N ASP A 264 -31.33 -25.07 7.95
CA ASP A 264 -31.45 -26.27 7.12
C ASP A 264 -32.52 -27.25 7.66
N SER A 265 -32.71 -27.27 8.98
CA SER A 265 -33.74 -28.11 9.63
C SER A 265 -35.15 -27.55 9.44
N ILE A 266 -35.30 -26.23 9.31
CA ILE A 266 -36.58 -25.56 9.04
C ILE A 266 -36.95 -25.71 7.57
N ASP A 267 -36.01 -25.54 6.65
CA ASP A 267 -36.27 -25.59 5.21
C ASP A 267 -36.58 -27.02 4.70
N LYS A 268 -36.28 -28.06 5.51
CA LYS A 268 -36.62 -29.47 5.22
C LYS A 268 -38.00 -29.91 5.75
N ARG A 269 -38.72 -29.06 6.48
CA ARG A 269 -40.07 -29.32 6.98
C ARG A 269 -41.12 -28.65 6.12
#